data_AF-A0A2W6DWK6-F1
#
_entry.id   AF-A0A2W6DWK6-F1
#
_cell.length_a   1.000
_cell.length_b   1.000
_cell.length_c   1.000
_cell.angle_alpha   90.00
_cell.angle_beta   90.00
_cell.angle_gamma   90.00
#
_symmetry.space_group_name_H-M   'P 1'
#
loop_
_entity.id
_entity.type
_entity.pdbx_description
1 polymer ?
#
loop_
_entity_poly.entity_id
_entity_poly.type
_entity_poly.pdbx_seq_one_letter_code
_entity_poly.pdbx_strand_id
1 'polypeptide(L)'
;QAADVDIIITTALIPGRPAPKLLTAEDVASMRAGSVIVDMAAQQGGNVAGSQPGKAIVTDNGVTIIGYTDLAGRLPTQASQLYGTNLVNLMKLLTPGKDGTLVLDFDDVVQRSMTIVRDGKKTWPPPPVQVSAAPVQAAAPAAVTKEPKAPPPPSRKFVLVGIGVALLFLLTAFSPNQLLGNFTVFVLAIVIGYYVIGHVHHALHTPLMSITNAISGIIVVGALLQIGRADTTITVVSFAAILLASINVFGGFTVTRRMLAMFTRN
;
A
#
# COMPACT_ATOMS: atom_id res chain seq x y z
N GLN A 1 17.35 23.28 -15.26
CA GLN A 1 16.73 22.02 -14.80
C GLN A 1 16.34 21.15 -15.97
N ALA A 2 15.54 21.63 -16.93
CA ALA A 2 15.13 20.81 -18.08
C ALA A 2 16.33 20.20 -18.86
N ALA A 3 17.39 20.97 -19.08
CA ALA A 3 18.61 20.49 -19.76
C ALA A 3 19.37 19.35 -19.05
N ASP A 4 19.14 19.18 -17.73
CA ASP A 4 19.90 18.27 -16.88
C ASP A 4 19.19 16.92 -16.63
N VAL A 5 17.97 16.76 -17.14
CA VAL A 5 17.11 15.60 -16.85
C VAL A 5 16.61 14.95 -18.15
N ASP A 6 16.46 13.62 -18.12
CA ASP A 6 16.03 12.85 -19.29
C ASP A 6 14.50 12.65 -19.33
N ILE A 7 13.82 12.72 -18.18
CA ILE A 7 12.38 12.52 -18.07
C ILE A 7 11.76 13.59 -17.19
N ILE A 8 10.68 14.23 -17.68
CA ILE A 8 9.89 15.20 -16.92
C ILE A 8 8.43 14.75 -16.88
N ILE A 9 7.84 14.71 -15.69
CA ILE A 9 6.40 14.44 -15.51
C ILE A 9 5.75 15.69 -14.94
N THR A 10 4.79 16.25 -15.66
CA THR A 10 4.07 17.45 -15.21
C THR A 10 2.65 17.09 -14.80
N THR A 11 2.27 17.49 -13.59
CA THR A 11 0.99 17.12 -12.96
C THR A 11 0.22 18.31 -12.42
N ALA A 12 0.72 19.53 -12.60
CA ALA A 12 0.06 20.73 -12.12
C ALA A 12 -1.30 20.90 -12.83
N LEU A 13 -2.37 20.97 -12.03
CA LEU A 13 -3.73 21.11 -12.51
C LEU A 13 -4.54 21.88 -11.47
N ILE A 14 -5.23 22.94 -11.90
CA ILE A 14 -6.13 23.70 -11.04
C ILE A 14 -7.56 23.46 -11.54
N PRO A 15 -8.44 22.83 -10.75
CA PRO A 15 -9.81 22.56 -11.17
C PRO A 15 -10.53 23.82 -11.67
N GLY A 16 -11.10 23.74 -12.86
CA GLY A 16 -11.86 24.85 -13.47
C GLY A 16 -11.01 25.96 -14.08
N ARG A 17 -9.68 25.84 -14.11
CA ARG A 17 -8.78 26.76 -14.82
C ARG A 17 -7.90 25.99 -15.82
N PRO A 18 -7.42 26.65 -16.89
CA PRO A 18 -6.41 26.06 -17.76
C PRO A 18 -5.16 25.65 -16.96
N ALA A 19 -4.51 24.57 -17.38
CA ALA A 19 -3.24 24.16 -16.81
C ALA A 19 -2.19 25.29 -17.01
N PRO A 20 -1.40 25.62 -15.98
CA PRO A 20 -0.36 26.64 -16.11
C PRO A 20 0.74 26.16 -17.06
N LYS A 21 1.23 27.03 -17.94
CA LYS A 21 2.39 26.71 -18.78
C LYS A 21 3.67 26.80 -17.96
N LEU A 22 4.25 25.65 -17.64
CA LEU A 22 5.43 25.51 -16.78
C LEU A 22 6.69 25.19 -17.58
N LEU A 23 6.56 24.46 -18.70
CA LEU A 23 7.66 24.17 -19.62
C LEU A 23 7.44 24.94 -20.91
N THR A 24 8.35 25.86 -21.20
CA THR A 24 8.36 26.65 -22.44
C THR A 24 8.91 25.83 -23.61
N ALA A 25 8.79 26.36 -24.83
CA ALA A 25 9.39 25.72 -26.00
C ALA A 25 10.92 25.73 -25.91
N GLU A 26 11.52 26.78 -25.33
CA GLU A 26 12.97 26.82 -25.10
C GLU A 26 13.42 25.76 -24.08
N ASP A 27 12.65 25.54 -23.02
CA ASP A 27 12.95 24.50 -22.03
C ASP A 27 12.98 23.12 -22.67
N VAL A 28 11.97 22.80 -23.49
CA VAL A 28 11.89 21.52 -24.21
C VAL A 28 13.02 21.39 -25.24
N ALA A 29 13.37 22.48 -25.93
CA ALA A 29 14.47 22.51 -26.89
C ALA A 29 15.84 22.29 -26.23
N SER A 30 15.99 22.70 -24.97
CA SER A 30 17.23 22.51 -24.19
C SER A 30 17.46 21.07 -23.72
N MET A 31 16.43 20.22 -23.77
CA MET A 31 16.54 18.81 -23.39
C MET A 31 17.32 18.01 -24.43
N ARG A 32 17.93 16.92 -23.97
CA ARG A 32 18.68 15.99 -24.82
C ARG A 32 17.75 15.24 -25.76
N ALA A 33 18.17 14.99 -27.00
CA ALA A 33 17.42 14.15 -27.92
C ALA A 33 17.18 12.75 -27.31
N GLY A 34 15.96 12.23 -27.46
CA GLY A 34 15.52 11.00 -26.82
C GLY A 34 14.88 11.17 -25.43
N SER A 35 14.91 12.39 -24.86
CA SER A 35 14.21 12.68 -23.60
C SER A 35 12.69 12.50 -23.74
N VAL A 36 12.01 12.26 -22.62
CA VAL A 36 10.56 12.04 -22.58
C VAL A 36 9.88 12.99 -21.60
N ILE A 37 8.80 13.63 -22.04
CA ILE A 37 7.95 14.45 -21.19
C ILE A 37 6.57 13.80 -21.12
N VAL A 38 6.05 13.60 -19.92
CA VAL A 38 4.69 13.12 -19.67
C VAL A 38 3.86 14.27 -19.11
N ASP A 39 2.90 14.76 -19.90
CA ASP A 39 2.01 15.85 -19.51
C ASP A 39 0.66 15.30 -19.06
N MET A 40 0.51 15.10 -17.76
CA MET A 40 -0.72 14.58 -17.16
C MET A 40 -1.85 15.63 -17.15
N ALA A 41 -1.56 16.88 -17.49
CA ALA A 41 -2.54 17.96 -17.55
C ALA A 41 -3.00 18.27 -18.99
N ALA A 42 -2.61 17.45 -19.97
CA ALA A 42 -2.89 17.70 -21.40
C ALA A 42 -4.38 17.99 -21.67
N GLN A 43 -5.30 17.33 -20.96
CA GLN A 43 -6.75 17.53 -21.13
C GLN A 43 -7.22 18.98 -20.86
N GLN A 44 -6.53 19.74 -20.00
CA GLN A 44 -6.90 21.11 -19.64
C GLN A 44 -5.91 22.14 -20.21
N GLY A 45 -5.31 21.84 -21.35
CA GLY A 45 -4.37 22.71 -22.06
C GLY A 45 -2.91 22.34 -21.88
N GLY A 46 -2.58 21.47 -20.92
CA GLY A 46 -1.23 20.92 -20.72
C GLY A 46 -0.24 21.89 -20.08
N ASN A 47 0.69 21.38 -19.27
CA ASN A 47 1.74 22.18 -18.66
C ASN A 47 2.89 22.50 -19.62
N VAL A 48 2.98 21.78 -20.74
CA VAL A 48 4.13 21.79 -21.65
C VAL A 48 3.77 22.49 -22.95
N ALA A 49 4.67 23.32 -23.46
CA ALA A 49 4.55 23.90 -24.80
C ALA A 49 4.60 22.79 -25.87
N GLY A 50 3.69 22.82 -26.85
CA GLY A 50 3.59 21.80 -27.88
C GLY A 50 2.82 20.52 -27.48
N SER A 51 2.43 20.36 -26.20
CA SER A 51 1.61 19.22 -25.76
C SER A 51 0.29 19.13 -26.55
N GLN A 52 0.00 17.94 -27.09
CA GLN A 52 -1.23 17.66 -27.83
C GLN A 52 -2.10 16.64 -27.07
N PRO A 53 -3.33 17.00 -26.66
CA PRO A 53 -4.21 16.09 -25.95
C PRO A 53 -4.48 14.81 -26.74
N GLY A 54 -4.33 13.67 -26.07
CA GLY A 54 -4.58 12.33 -26.63
C GLY A 54 -3.46 11.77 -27.50
N LYS A 55 -2.34 12.49 -27.69
CA LYS A 55 -1.25 12.08 -28.58
C LYS A 55 0.09 11.98 -27.85
N ALA A 56 0.97 11.16 -28.41
CA ALA A 56 2.39 11.26 -28.18
C ALA A 56 3.02 11.88 -29.44
N ILE A 57 3.77 12.96 -29.29
CA ILE A 57 4.44 13.65 -30.39
C ILE A 57 5.95 13.64 -30.16
N VAL A 58 6.72 13.69 -31.25
CA VAL A 58 8.16 13.90 -31.20
C VAL A 58 8.43 15.29 -31.75
N THR A 59 9.19 16.07 -31.00
CA THR A 59 9.62 17.43 -31.37
C THR A 59 10.79 17.38 -32.35
N ASP A 60 11.10 18.50 -33.00
CA ASP A 60 12.19 18.59 -33.98
C ASP A 60 13.57 18.29 -33.38
N ASN A 61 13.78 18.57 -32.08
CA ASN A 61 15.02 18.23 -31.36
C ASN A 61 15.01 16.80 -30.78
N GLY A 62 14.02 15.96 -31.11
CA GLY A 62 13.97 14.55 -30.76
C GLY A 62 13.43 14.24 -29.35
N VAL A 63 12.78 15.19 -28.68
CA VAL A 63 12.11 14.96 -27.38
C VAL A 63 10.69 14.46 -27.62
N THR A 64 10.29 13.39 -26.92
CA THR A 64 8.93 12.84 -27.00
C THR A 64 8.03 13.46 -25.94
N ILE A 65 6.91 14.06 -26.34
CA ILE A 65 5.89 14.61 -25.43
C ILE A 65 4.66 13.70 -25.46
N ILE A 66 4.35 13.08 -24.32
CA ILE A 66 3.19 12.19 -24.12
C ILE A 66 2.08 12.98 -23.43
N GLY A 67 1.01 13.27 -24.17
CA GLY A 67 -0.17 14.02 -23.71
C GLY A 67 -1.45 13.19 -23.66
N TYR A 68 -1.39 11.90 -23.36
CA TYR A 68 -2.59 11.06 -23.27
C TYR A 68 -3.54 11.54 -22.17
N THR A 69 -4.84 11.63 -22.50
CA THR A 69 -5.89 12.08 -21.57
C THR A 69 -6.58 10.94 -20.83
N ASP A 70 -6.29 9.69 -21.22
CA ASP A 70 -6.93 8.47 -20.75
C ASP A 70 -5.96 7.54 -20.00
N LEU A 71 -4.96 8.10 -19.30
CA LEU A 71 -3.92 7.32 -18.63
C LEU A 71 -4.46 6.24 -17.68
N ALA A 72 -5.54 6.53 -16.94
CA ALA A 72 -6.22 5.53 -16.10
C ALA A 72 -6.86 4.39 -16.92
N GLY A 73 -7.39 4.71 -18.11
CA GLY A 73 -7.95 3.74 -19.06
C GLY A 73 -6.90 2.78 -19.64
N ARG A 74 -5.62 3.15 -19.57
CA ARG A 74 -4.48 2.30 -19.99
C ARG A 74 -4.03 1.32 -18.89
N LEU A 75 -4.58 1.43 -17.68
CA LEU A 75 -4.47 0.47 -16.58
C LEU A 75 -5.88 0.04 -16.11
N PRO A 76 -6.72 -0.51 -17.02
CA PRO A 76 -8.16 -0.60 -16.80
C PRO A 76 -8.53 -1.52 -15.62
N THR A 77 -7.80 -2.62 -15.40
CA THR A 77 -8.04 -3.53 -14.28
C THR A 77 -7.85 -2.83 -12.93
N GLN A 78 -6.74 -2.10 -12.78
CA GLN A 78 -6.43 -1.40 -11.53
C GLN A 78 -7.34 -0.20 -11.31
N ALA A 79 -7.58 0.59 -12.36
CA ALA A 79 -8.52 1.70 -12.30
C ALA A 79 -9.92 1.22 -11.89
N SER A 80 -10.41 0.11 -12.46
CA SER A 80 -11.71 -0.47 -12.13
C SER A 80 -11.77 -0.97 -10.69
N GLN A 81 -10.73 -1.66 -10.22
CA GLN A 81 -10.69 -2.17 -8.85
C GLN A 81 -10.70 -1.04 -7.81
N LEU A 82 -9.88 -0.01 -8.00
CA LEU A 82 -9.79 1.13 -7.08
C LEU A 82 -11.07 1.97 -7.11
N TYR A 83 -11.62 2.22 -8.31
CA TYR A 83 -12.89 2.92 -8.44
C TYR A 83 -14.05 2.13 -7.82
N GLY A 84 -14.13 0.82 -8.07
CA GLY A 84 -15.11 -0.06 -7.43
C GLY A 84 -14.99 -0.06 -5.90
N THR A 85 -13.77 -0.02 -5.37
CA THR A 85 -13.54 0.11 -3.91
C THR A 85 -14.06 1.44 -3.37
N ASN A 86 -13.87 2.54 -4.09
CA ASN A 86 -14.45 3.84 -3.71
C ASN A 86 -15.98 3.79 -3.70
N LEU A 87 -16.61 3.13 -4.67
CA LEU A 87 -18.06 2.93 -4.70
C LEU A 87 -18.53 2.07 -3.52
N VAL A 88 -17.85 0.98 -3.20
CA VAL A 88 -18.18 0.14 -2.02
C VAL A 88 -18.08 0.96 -0.74
N ASN A 89 -17.06 1.80 -0.59
CA ASN A 89 -16.90 2.65 0.60
C ASN A 89 -17.99 3.73 0.69
N LEU A 90 -18.36 4.34 -0.44
CA LEU A 90 -19.51 5.24 -0.49
C LEU A 90 -20.82 4.52 -0.13
N MET A 91 -21.05 3.32 -0.64
CA MET A 91 -22.25 2.55 -0.30
C MET A 91 -22.29 2.18 1.19
N LYS A 92 -21.15 1.85 1.81
CA LYS A 92 -21.08 1.62 3.26
C LYS A 92 -21.47 2.86 4.06
N LEU A 93 -21.08 4.06 3.61
CA LEU A 93 -21.46 5.32 4.24
C LEU A 93 -22.96 5.58 4.11
N LEU A 94 -23.53 5.29 2.93
CA LEU A 94 -24.93 5.50 2.61
C LEU A 94 -25.87 4.41 3.15
N THR A 95 -25.36 3.25 3.58
CA THR A 95 -26.16 2.12 4.11
C THR A 95 -25.65 1.66 5.48
N PRO A 96 -25.71 2.53 6.51
CA PRO A 96 -25.12 2.26 7.82
C PRO A 96 -25.71 1.03 8.50
N GLY A 97 -26.99 0.71 8.23
CA GLY A 97 -27.68 -0.48 8.73
C GLY A 97 -27.21 -1.81 8.11
N LYS A 98 -26.40 -1.76 7.04
CA LYS A 98 -25.98 -2.93 6.25
C LYS A 98 -27.14 -3.79 5.72
N ASP A 99 -28.31 -3.17 5.60
CA ASP A 99 -29.58 -3.75 5.17
C ASP A 99 -29.89 -3.43 3.70
N GLY A 100 -29.01 -2.67 3.04
CA GLY A 100 -29.22 -2.19 1.68
C GLY A 100 -30.16 -0.99 1.58
N THR A 101 -30.64 -0.45 2.70
CA THR A 101 -31.48 0.76 2.72
C THR A 101 -30.60 2.00 2.67
N LEU A 102 -30.76 2.80 1.62
CA LEU A 102 -30.00 4.03 1.42
C LEU A 102 -30.54 5.14 2.33
N VAL A 103 -29.65 5.73 3.12
CA VAL A 103 -29.92 6.84 4.03
C VAL A 103 -29.03 8.02 3.63
N LEU A 104 -29.67 9.10 3.17
CA LEU A 104 -28.99 10.37 2.87
C LEU A 104 -29.09 11.33 4.06
N ASP A 105 -28.06 11.29 4.89
CA ASP A 105 -27.87 12.16 6.03
C ASP A 105 -27.16 13.46 5.57
N PHE A 106 -27.82 14.60 5.68
CA PHE A 106 -27.24 15.90 5.31
C PHE A 106 -26.49 16.57 6.47
N ASP A 107 -26.52 15.97 7.67
CA ASP A 107 -25.63 16.34 8.77
C ASP A 107 -24.23 15.75 8.56
N ASP A 108 -24.11 14.65 7.78
CA ASP A 108 -22.84 14.14 7.29
C ASP A 108 -22.29 15.05 6.17
N VAL A 109 -21.15 15.69 6.46
CA VAL A 109 -20.49 16.64 5.55
C VAL A 109 -20.06 16.01 4.22
N VAL A 110 -19.73 14.72 4.19
CA VAL A 110 -19.33 14.01 2.97
C VAL A 110 -20.56 13.78 2.10
N GLN A 111 -21.64 13.26 2.69
CA GLN A 111 -22.90 13.03 1.97
C GLN A 111 -23.51 14.34 1.44
N ARG A 112 -23.52 15.41 2.25
CA ARG A 112 -23.97 16.74 1.83
C ARG A 112 -23.13 17.32 0.70
N SER A 113 -21.81 17.13 0.74
CA SER A 113 -20.89 17.69 -0.26
C SER A 113 -20.93 16.93 -1.59
N MET A 114 -21.11 15.61 -1.56
CA MET A 114 -21.18 14.77 -2.76
C MET A 114 -22.54 14.83 -3.45
N THR A 115 -23.62 15.05 -2.70
CA THR A 115 -24.98 15.10 -3.27
C THR A 115 -25.22 16.43 -3.99
N ILE A 116 -25.28 16.40 -5.32
CA ILE A 116 -25.52 17.59 -6.18
C ILE A 116 -27.00 17.83 -6.52
N VAL A 117 -27.84 16.79 -6.44
CA VAL A 117 -29.30 16.84 -6.66
C VAL A 117 -29.98 15.90 -5.67
N ARG A 118 -31.09 16.34 -5.07
CA ARG A 118 -31.97 15.53 -4.21
C ARG A 118 -33.43 15.89 -4.51
N ASP A 119 -34.26 14.90 -4.78
CA ASP A 119 -35.69 15.07 -5.08
C ASP A 119 -35.97 16.11 -6.18
N GLY A 120 -35.17 16.07 -7.24
CA GLY A 120 -35.24 17.01 -8.36
C GLY A 120 -34.74 18.44 -8.08
N LYS A 121 -34.31 18.73 -6.85
CA LYS A 121 -33.77 20.04 -6.44
C LYS A 121 -32.25 20.00 -6.42
N LYS A 122 -31.64 21.04 -7.00
CA LYS A 122 -30.19 21.23 -6.98
C LYS A 122 -29.71 21.57 -5.57
N THR A 123 -28.71 20.85 -5.08
CA THR A 123 -28.11 21.03 -3.74
C THR A 123 -26.68 21.57 -3.81
N TRP A 124 -26.13 21.76 -5.02
CA TRP A 124 -24.85 22.45 -5.25
C TRP A 124 -25.03 23.97 -5.35
N PRO A 125 -24.10 24.80 -4.81
CA PRO A 125 -22.88 24.42 -4.11
C PRO A 125 -23.14 23.96 -2.67
N PRO A 126 -22.32 23.05 -2.11
CA PRO A 126 -22.40 22.75 -0.70
C PRO A 126 -22.05 24.00 0.11
N PRO A 127 -22.64 24.18 1.32
CA PRO A 127 -22.17 25.21 2.23
C PRO A 127 -20.66 25.02 2.44
N PRO A 128 -19.90 26.11 2.68
CA PRO A 128 -18.51 25.98 3.11
C PRO A 128 -18.48 24.97 4.24
N VAL A 129 -17.67 23.92 4.10
CA VAL A 129 -17.52 22.94 5.16
C VAL A 129 -17.00 23.74 6.36
N GLN A 130 -17.89 24.01 7.31
CA GLN A 130 -17.49 24.49 8.62
C GLN A 130 -16.76 23.31 9.22
N VAL A 131 -15.47 23.28 8.93
CA VAL A 131 -14.52 22.59 9.76
C VAL A 131 -14.63 23.26 11.14
N SER A 132 -15.63 22.86 11.94
CA SER A 132 -15.27 22.30 13.23
C SER A 132 -14.22 21.28 12.83
N ALA A 133 -12.95 21.67 12.94
CA ALA A 133 -11.79 20.98 12.38
C ALA A 133 -12.16 19.52 12.30
N ALA A 134 -12.21 18.91 11.10
CA ALA A 134 -12.24 17.45 11.02
C ALA A 134 -11.27 17.02 12.10
N PRO A 135 -11.74 16.43 13.24
CA PRO A 135 -11.08 16.55 14.54
C PRO A 135 -9.65 16.34 14.20
N VAL A 136 -8.82 17.39 14.30
CA VAL A 136 -7.52 17.37 13.63
C VAL A 136 -7.04 15.99 13.96
N GLN A 137 -6.78 15.13 12.98
CA GLN A 137 -5.94 14.01 13.30
C GLN A 137 -4.64 14.74 13.56
N ALA A 138 -4.51 15.23 14.81
CA ALA A 138 -3.62 16.29 15.26
C ALA A 138 -2.35 15.93 14.58
N ALA A 139 -1.88 16.72 13.60
CA ALA A 139 -0.97 16.26 12.56
C ALA A 139 0.14 15.38 13.15
N ALA A 140 -0.04 14.04 13.28
CA ALA A 140 0.37 13.31 14.50
C ALA A 140 1.24 14.18 15.41
N PRO A 141 0.61 15.07 16.22
CA PRO A 141 0.99 16.49 16.39
C PRO A 141 2.49 16.58 16.23
N ALA A 142 3.13 17.24 15.25
CA ALA A 142 4.57 17.13 14.93
C ALA A 142 5.44 16.68 16.11
N ALA A 143 5.47 15.38 16.46
CA ALA A 143 5.46 14.99 17.88
C ALA A 143 5.44 16.22 18.82
N VAL A 144 4.28 16.90 19.07
CA VAL A 144 4.05 17.68 20.29
C VAL A 144 4.61 16.70 21.26
N THR A 145 5.79 17.06 21.74
CA THR A 145 6.62 16.19 22.53
C THR A 145 5.65 15.89 23.62
N LYS A 146 5.00 14.71 23.55
CA LYS A 146 3.87 14.38 24.42
C LYS A 146 4.44 14.79 25.74
N GLU A 147 3.86 15.76 26.43
CA GLU A 147 4.40 16.20 27.71
C GLU A 147 4.72 14.89 28.43
N PRO A 148 6.02 14.55 28.59
CA PRO A 148 6.47 13.16 28.54
C PRO A 148 5.59 12.41 29.49
N LYS A 149 4.68 11.58 28.94
CA LYS A 149 3.59 10.98 29.70
C LYS A 149 4.29 10.40 30.91
N ALA A 150 4.04 10.99 32.09
CA ALA A 150 4.93 10.84 33.23
C ALA A 150 5.35 9.37 33.28
N PRO A 151 6.67 9.08 33.18
CA PRO A 151 7.13 7.73 32.86
C PRO A 151 6.33 6.78 33.74
N PRO A 152 5.70 5.75 33.15
CA PRO A 152 4.81 4.87 33.91
C PRO A 152 5.55 4.52 35.19
N PRO A 153 4.90 4.64 36.37
CA PRO A 153 5.60 4.53 37.63
C PRO A 153 6.44 3.24 37.57
N PRO A 154 7.69 3.25 38.07
CA PRO A 154 8.60 2.12 37.92
C PRO A 154 7.94 0.79 38.33
N SER A 155 7.00 0.84 39.29
CA SER A 155 6.11 -0.26 39.67
C SER A 155 5.36 -0.93 38.49
N ARG A 156 4.87 -0.19 37.49
CA ARG A 156 4.17 -0.77 36.33
C ARG A 156 5.11 -1.57 35.43
N LYS A 157 6.36 -1.15 35.28
CA LYS A 157 7.38 -1.93 34.57
C LYS A 157 7.74 -3.19 35.35
N PHE A 158 7.91 -3.09 36.66
CA PHE A 158 8.15 -4.26 37.52
C PHE A 158 6.96 -5.22 37.56
N VAL A 159 5.71 -4.72 37.52
CA VAL A 159 4.50 -5.54 37.43
C VAL A 159 4.43 -6.25 36.08
N LEU A 160 4.70 -5.56 34.96
CA LEU A 160 4.74 -6.19 33.63
C LEU A 160 5.84 -7.25 33.52
N VAL A 161 7.04 -6.96 34.02
CA VAL A 161 8.15 -7.92 34.09
C VAL A 161 7.78 -9.08 35.01
N GLY A 162 7.17 -8.81 36.16
CA GLY A 162 6.69 -9.83 37.11
C GLY A 162 5.62 -10.73 36.51
N ILE A 163 4.68 -10.17 35.75
CA ILE A 163 3.68 -10.95 34.99
C ILE A 163 4.38 -11.79 33.92
N GLY A 164 5.34 -11.23 33.18
CA GLY A 164 6.13 -11.97 32.20
C GLY A 164 6.91 -13.13 32.80
N VAL A 165 7.57 -12.90 33.94
CA VAL A 165 8.30 -13.94 34.70
C VAL A 165 7.35 -14.97 35.27
N ALA A 166 6.18 -14.57 35.80
CA ALA A 166 5.18 -15.50 36.31
C ALA A 166 4.57 -16.37 35.20
N LEU A 167 4.27 -15.78 34.03
CA LEU A 167 3.81 -16.52 32.86
C LEU A 167 4.88 -17.47 32.34
N LEU A 168 6.13 -17.01 32.27
CA LEU A 168 7.26 -17.87 31.89
C LEU A 168 7.44 -19.01 32.90
N PHE A 169 7.38 -18.72 34.20
CA PHE A 169 7.46 -19.72 35.27
C PHE A 169 6.33 -20.75 35.15
N LEU A 170 5.08 -20.31 35.01
CA LEU A 170 3.92 -21.19 34.83
C LEU A 170 4.05 -22.05 33.56
N LEU A 171 4.48 -21.45 32.44
CA LEU A 171 4.77 -22.20 31.23
C LEU A 171 5.87 -23.23 31.46
N THR A 172 6.94 -22.90 32.16
CA THR A 172 8.04 -23.86 32.42
C THR A 172 7.70 -24.94 33.45
N ALA A 173 6.90 -24.61 34.47
CA ALA A 173 6.58 -25.50 35.58
C ALA A 173 5.58 -26.58 35.19
N PHE A 174 4.70 -26.30 34.22
CA PHE A 174 3.64 -27.22 33.78
C PHE A 174 3.87 -27.80 32.38
N SER A 175 5.02 -27.50 31.72
CA SER A 175 5.30 -27.99 30.37
C SER A 175 6.16 -29.26 30.34
N PRO A 176 5.94 -30.17 29.36
CA PRO A 176 6.82 -31.29 29.10
C PRO A 176 8.26 -30.85 28.77
N ASN A 177 9.26 -31.65 29.15
CA ASN A 177 10.69 -31.35 28.94
C ASN A 177 11.04 -31.00 27.47
N GLN A 178 10.35 -31.61 26.50
CA GLN A 178 10.57 -31.36 25.08
C GLN A 178 10.06 -29.98 24.63
N LEU A 179 9.03 -29.46 25.29
CA LEU A 179 8.48 -28.13 25.03
C LEU A 179 9.43 -27.03 25.52
N LEU A 180 10.17 -27.25 26.61
CA LEU A 180 11.21 -26.32 27.09
C LEU A 180 12.30 -26.08 26.03
N GLY A 181 12.77 -27.16 25.39
CA GLY A 181 13.74 -27.06 24.29
C GLY A 181 13.20 -26.27 23.10
N ASN A 182 12.00 -26.62 22.62
CA ASN A 182 11.35 -25.92 21.51
C ASN A 182 11.07 -24.44 21.82
N PHE A 183 10.68 -24.13 23.06
CA PHE A 183 10.40 -22.78 23.51
C PHE A 183 11.68 -21.92 23.54
N THR A 184 12.80 -22.49 24.01
CA THR A 184 14.09 -21.80 24.00
C THR A 184 14.53 -21.47 22.57
N VAL A 185 14.41 -22.43 21.64
CA VAL A 185 14.70 -22.21 20.21
C VAL A 185 13.77 -21.14 19.63
N PHE A 186 12.48 -21.16 19.97
CA PHE A 186 11.51 -20.18 19.51
C PHE A 186 11.84 -18.75 19.97
N VAL A 187 12.17 -18.55 21.25
CA VAL A 187 12.56 -17.24 21.78
C VAL A 187 13.84 -16.72 21.13
N LEU A 188 14.86 -17.57 20.98
CA LEU A 188 16.10 -17.20 20.30
C LEU A 188 15.87 -16.87 18.82
N ALA A 189 14.98 -17.61 18.14
CA ALA A 189 14.61 -17.34 16.75
C ALA A 189 13.89 -16.00 16.59
N ILE A 190 13.06 -15.58 17.55
CA ILE A 190 12.44 -14.24 17.55
C ILE A 190 13.51 -13.15 17.64
N VAL A 191 14.47 -13.29 18.57
CA VAL A 191 15.56 -12.33 18.73
C VAL A 191 16.37 -12.22 17.44
N ILE A 192 16.78 -13.34 16.87
CA ILE A 192 17.51 -13.37 15.59
C ILE A 192 16.66 -12.72 14.48
N GLY A 193 15.38 -13.08 14.38
CA GLY A 193 14.47 -12.52 13.38
C GLY A 193 14.33 -11.00 13.47
N TYR A 194 14.23 -10.45 14.68
CA TYR A 194 14.20 -9.02 14.93
C TYR A 194 15.46 -8.31 14.40
N TYR A 195 16.64 -8.84 14.74
CA TYR A 195 17.91 -8.25 14.29
C TYR A 195 18.12 -8.39 12.78
N VAL A 196 17.74 -9.52 12.17
CA VAL A 196 17.92 -9.75 10.74
C VAL A 196 16.99 -8.88 9.90
N ILE A 197 15.70 -8.85 10.24
CA ILE A 197 14.70 -8.08 9.46
C ILE A 197 14.87 -6.57 9.67
N GLY A 198 15.24 -6.15 10.89
CA GLY A 198 15.41 -4.73 11.22
C GLY A 198 16.51 -4.01 10.43
N HIS A 199 17.46 -4.74 9.84
CA HIS A 199 18.60 -4.18 9.11
C HIS A 199 18.52 -4.36 7.59
N VAL A 200 17.36 -4.75 7.04
CA VAL A 200 17.19 -4.86 5.59
C VAL A 200 17.09 -3.47 4.94
N HIS A 201 17.84 -3.26 3.86
CA HIS A 201 17.81 -2.00 3.10
C HIS A 201 16.40 -1.70 2.58
N HIS A 202 15.96 -0.43 2.62
CA HIS A 202 14.58 -0.06 2.31
C HIS A 202 14.10 -0.49 0.92
N ALA A 203 15.00 -0.47 -0.07
CA ALA A 203 14.71 -0.94 -1.43
C ALA A 203 14.35 -2.44 -1.53
N LEU A 204 14.69 -3.23 -0.50
CA LEU A 204 14.49 -4.67 -0.47
C LEU A 204 13.27 -5.10 0.35
N HIS A 205 12.48 -4.20 0.91
CA HIS A 205 11.28 -4.56 1.70
C HIS A 205 10.24 -5.34 0.87
N THR A 206 10.05 -4.99 -0.40
CA THR A 206 9.13 -5.73 -1.28
C THR A 206 9.65 -7.14 -1.63
N PRO A 207 10.91 -7.31 -2.05
CA PRO A 207 11.54 -8.65 -2.12
C PRO A 207 11.47 -9.43 -0.80
N LEU A 208 11.66 -8.77 0.34
CA LEU A 208 11.61 -9.39 1.67
C LEU A 208 10.21 -9.91 2.00
N MET A 209 9.15 -9.17 1.67
CA MET A 209 7.78 -9.69 1.82
C MET A 209 7.56 -10.94 0.96
N SER A 210 8.02 -10.93 -0.29
CA SER A 210 7.94 -12.10 -1.18
C SER A 210 8.72 -13.31 -0.63
N ILE A 211 9.93 -13.11 -0.07
CA ILE A 211 10.72 -14.23 0.47
C ILE A 211 10.12 -14.78 1.77
N THR A 212 9.53 -13.94 2.62
CA THR A 212 8.83 -14.43 3.83
C THR A 212 7.61 -15.28 3.47
N ASN A 213 6.92 -14.94 2.37
CA ASN A 213 5.84 -15.77 1.84
C ASN A 213 6.36 -17.11 1.27
N ALA A 214 7.54 -17.14 0.64
CA ALA A 214 8.16 -18.40 0.21
C ALA A 214 8.54 -19.29 1.41
N ILE A 215 9.15 -18.71 2.44
CA ILE A 215 9.64 -19.41 3.64
C ILE A 215 8.48 -19.95 4.49
N SER A 216 7.32 -19.27 4.51
CA SER A 216 6.13 -19.78 5.21
C SER A 216 5.63 -21.13 4.65
N GLY A 217 6.08 -21.52 3.45
CA GLY A 217 5.93 -22.85 2.89
C GLY A 217 6.55 -23.99 3.71
N ILE A 218 7.27 -23.71 4.80
CA ILE A 218 7.78 -24.69 5.77
C ILE A 218 6.69 -25.64 6.32
N ILE A 219 5.41 -25.24 6.24
CA ILE A 219 4.24 -26.10 6.52
C ILE A 219 4.28 -27.44 5.76
N VAL A 220 5.00 -27.51 4.63
CA VAL A 220 5.23 -28.75 3.87
C VAL A 220 5.90 -29.83 4.72
N VAL A 221 6.78 -29.46 5.66
CA VAL A 221 7.45 -30.43 6.56
C VAL A 221 6.42 -31.10 7.46
N GLY A 222 5.47 -30.32 7.99
CA GLY A 222 4.38 -30.87 8.80
C GLY A 222 3.51 -31.85 8.02
N ALA A 223 3.19 -31.54 6.76
CA ALA A 223 2.40 -32.42 5.90
C ALA A 223 3.18 -33.68 5.46
N LEU A 224 4.48 -33.56 5.20
CA LEU A 224 5.35 -34.70 4.88
C LEU A 224 5.50 -35.68 6.05
N LEU A 225 5.44 -35.21 7.29
CA LEU A 225 5.46 -36.09 8.46
C LEU A 225 4.14 -36.87 8.64
N GLN A 226 3.07 -36.46 7.98
CA GLN A 226 1.75 -37.08 8.07
C GLN A 226 1.46 -38.05 6.92
N ILE A 227 2.18 -37.93 5.80
CA ILE A 227 2.01 -38.81 4.66
C ILE A 227 2.55 -40.21 4.98
N GLY A 228 1.76 -41.25 4.69
CA GLY A 228 2.10 -42.64 5.04
C GLY A 228 1.51 -43.14 6.36
N ARG A 229 0.63 -42.37 7.02
CA ARG A 229 -0.25 -42.91 8.08
C ARG A 229 -1.39 -43.73 7.46
N ALA A 230 -1.83 -44.78 8.16
CA ALA A 230 -2.82 -45.75 7.69
C ALA A 230 -4.26 -45.20 7.51
N ASP A 231 -4.45 -43.88 7.57
CA ASP A 231 -5.73 -43.21 7.38
C ASP A 231 -5.75 -42.48 6.03
N THR A 232 -6.70 -42.87 5.18
CA THR A 232 -6.92 -42.29 3.85
C THR A 232 -7.25 -40.80 3.93
N THR A 233 -8.01 -40.36 4.92
CA THR A 233 -8.37 -38.96 5.11
C THR A 233 -7.14 -38.11 5.37
N ILE A 234 -6.29 -38.55 6.30
CA ILE A 234 -5.04 -37.87 6.65
C ILE A 234 -4.13 -37.83 5.41
N THR A 235 -4.07 -38.91 4.63
CA THR A 235 -3.25 -38.97 3.42
C THR A 235 -3.73 -37.97 2.36
N VAL A 236 -5.03 -37.86 2.12
CA VAL A 236 -5.60 -36.90 1.15
C VAL A 236 -5.35 -35.46 1.60
N VAL A 237 -5.57 -35.15 2.87
CA VAL A 237 -5.32 -33.80 3.43
C VAL A 237 -3.83 -33.45 3.36
N SER A 238 -2.95 -34.41 3.69
CA SER A 238 -1.50 -34.21 3.64
C SER A 238 -1.02 -34.00 2.21
N PHE A 239 -1.56 -34.76 1.25
CA PHE A 239 -1.26 -34.56 -0.18
C PHE A 239 -1.67 -33.16 -0.65
N ALA A 240 -2.89 -32.72 -0.33
CA ALA A 240 -3.36 -31.37 -0.67
C ALA A 240 -2.50 -30.27 -0.01
N ALA A 241 -2.13 -30.45 1.27
CA ALA A 241 -1.25 -29.52 1.98
C ALA A 241 0.15 -29.45 1.34
N ILE A 242 0.73 -30.58 0.93
CA ILE A 242 2.02 -30.62 0.21
C ILE A 242 1.91 -29.88 -1.12
N LEU A 243 0.84 -30.12 -1.89
CA LEU A 243 0.61 -29.45 -3.18
C LEU A 243 0.55 -27.92 -3.00
N LEU A 244 -0.29 -27.43 -2.09
CA LEU A 244 -0.47 -26.01 -1.83
C LEU A 244 0.80 -25.35 -1.28
N ALA A 245 1.48 -26.01 -0.34
CA ALA A 245 2.75 -25.53 0.20
C ALA A 245 3.83 -25.44 -0.89
N SER A 246 3.88 -26.43 -1.79
CA SER A 246 4.81 -26.41 -2.92
C SER A 246 4.56 -25.22 -3.84
N ILE A 247 3.30 -24.94 -4.19
CA ILE A 247 2.94 -23.75 -4.99
C ILE A 247 3.44 -22.47 -4.31
N ASN A 248 3.26 -22.36 -2.98
CA ASN A 248 3.71 -21.20 -2.22
C ASN A 248 5.25 -21.05 -2.24
N VAL A 249 5.99 -22.14 -2.05
CA VAL A 249 7.46 -22.17 -2.10
C VAL A 249 7.95 -21.76 -3.49
N PHE A 250 7.51 -22.45 -4.54
CA PHE A 250 7.98 -22.20 -5.91
C PHE A 250 7.57 -20.82 -6.41
N GLY A 251 6.32 -20.42 -6.18
CA GLY A 251 5.80 -19.11 -6.55
C GLY A 251 6.57 -17.99 -5.86
N GLY A 252 6.71 -18.07 -4.53
CA GLY A 252 7.43 -17.09 -3.73
C GLY A 252 8.90 -16.93 -4.16
N PHE A 253 9.63 -18.03 -4.35
CA PHE A 253 11.03 -17.94 -4.82
C PHE A 253 11.16 -17.42 -6.25
N THR A 254 10.25 -17.79 -7.15
CA THR A 254 10.28 -17.32 -8.55
C THR A 254 10.04 -15.82 -8.65
N VAL A 255 9.06 -15.31 -7.89
CA VAL A 255 8.75 -13.88 -7.83
C VAL A 255 9.91 -13.11 -7.19
N THR A 256 10.44 -13.61 -6.07
CA THR A 256 11.59 -12.99 -5.40
C THR A 256 12.81 -12.91 -6.33
N ARG A 257 13.11 -13.98 -7.08
CA ARG A 257 14.20 -13.99 -8.07
C ARG A 257 13.99 -12.95 -9.17
N ARG A 258 12.77 -12.85 -9.71
CA ARG A 258 12.42 -11.81 -10.70
C ARG A 258 12.59 -10.41 -10.14
N MET A 259 12.17 -10.18 -8.90
CA MET A 259 12.32 -8.88 -8.24
C MET A 259 13.78 -8.49 -8.03
N LEU A 260 14.61 -9.42 -7.56
CA LEU A 260 16.03 -9.17 -7.34
C LEU A 260 16.80 -8.97 -8.66
N ALA A 261 16.43 -9.68 -9.73
CA ALA A 261 17.02 -9.50 -11.05
C ALA A 261 16.77 -8.11 -11.67
N MET A 262 15.76 -7.36 -11.19
CA MET A 262 15.55 -5.97 -11.62
C MET A 262 16.52 -4.98 -10.96
N PHE A 263 17.25 -5.41 -9.91
CA PHE A 263 18.27 -4.59 -9.24
C PHE A 263 19.70 -4.85 -9.73
N THR A 264 19.92 -5.91 -10.50
CA THR A 264 21.21 -6.16 -11.16
C THR A 264 21.34 -5.24 -12.37
N ARG A 265 22.30 -4.30 -12.33
CA ARG A 265 22.75 -3.58 -13.51
C ARG A 265 23.52 -4.55 -14.41
N ASN A 266 23.10 -4.66 -15.67
CA ASN A 266 23.99 -5.15 -16.74
C ASN A 266 25.09 -4.13 -17.00
#